data_AF-A0A0A9BV50-F1
#
_entry.id   AF-A0A0A9BV50-F1
#
_cell.length_a   1.000
_cell.length_b   1.000
_cell.length_c   1.000
_cell.angle_alpha   90.00
_cell.angle_beta   90.00
_cell.angle_gamma   90.00
#
_symmetry.space_group_name_H-M   'P 1'
#
loop_
_entity.id
_entity.type
_entity.pdbx_description
1 polymer ?
#
loop_
_entity_poly.entity_id
_entity_poly.type
_entity_poly.pdbx_seq_one_letter_code
_entity_poly.pdbx_strand_id
1 'polypeptide(L)'
;METGYMCIVLNAKDISITGRKMTDNIYYWHTGSVRPNRIIEHILFKIIVNFLLLCVFPNNMYVSHLKERRLKDQMEKDPIEVIHKAVLRMLPRNRLCDERDRMLRIFSGSDHPYHDRPFEPFVMPAWQVREMRGHVQGVH
;
A
#
# COMPACT_ATOMS: atom_id res chain seq x y z
N MET A 1 -22.50 -5.94 -16.75
CA MET A 1 -22.68 -4.55 -16.27
C MET A 1 -22.63 -4.62 -14.77
N GLU A 2 -21.60 -4.07 -14.14
CA GLU A 2 -21.64 -3.89 -12.69
C GLU A 2 -22.22 -2.52 -12.37
N THR A 3 -23.30 -2.50 -11.61
CA THR A 3 -23.94 -1.29 -11.09
C THR A 3 -23.26 -0.94 -9.77
N GLY A 4 -22.07 -0.34 -9.87
CA GLY A 4 -21.37 0.21 -8.70
C GLY A 4 -21.83 1.63 -8.40
N TYR A 5 -21.95 1.97 -7.12
CA TYR A 5 -22.13 3.37 -6.69
C TYR A 5 -20.77 4.09 -6.66
N MET A 6 -20.78 5.38 -6.97
CA MET A 6 -19.61 6.25 -6.80
C MET A 6 -19.46 6.59 -5.32
N CYS A 7 -18.29 6.34 -4.75
CA CYS A 7 -17.99 6.68 -3.37
C CYS A 7 -17.04 7.88 -3.31
N ILE A 8 -17.42 8.89 -2.52
CA ILE A 8 -16.60 10.08 -2.28
C ILE A 8 -16.13 10.06 -0.83
N VAL A 9 -14.81 10.12 -0.62
CA VAL A 9 -14.19 10.24 0.70
C VAL A 9 -13.64 11.66 0.84
N LEU A 10 -14.00 12.33 1.93
CA LEU A 10 -13.56 13.68 2.26
C LEU A 10 -12.58 13.66 3.44
N ASN A 11 -11.85 14.76 3.62
CA ASN A 11 -10.94 14.98 4.75
C ASN A 11 -9.87 13.89 4.91
N ALA A 12 -9.29 13.40 3.82
CA ALA A 12 -8.25 12.36 3.86
C ALA A 12 -7.03 12.74 4.73
N LYS A 13 -6.77 14.04 4.92
CA LYS A 13 -5.67 14.53 5.76
C LYS A 13 -5.87 14.22 7.24
N ASP A 14 -7.11 14.19 7.71
CA ASP A 14 -7.46 14.09 9.13
C ASP A 14 -7.66 12.64 9.60
N ILE A 15 -7.20 11.67 8.81
CA ILE A 15 -7.36 10.26 9.12
C ILE A 15 -6.51 9.84 10.33
N SER A 16 -7.17 9.25 11.33
CA SER A 16 -6.48 8.73 12.51
C SER A 16 -5.96 7.31 12.25
N ILE A 17 -4.66 7.10 12.41
CA ILE A 17 -4.04 5.78 12.35
C ILE A 17 -3.71 5.32 13.78
N THR A 18 -4.13 4.11 14.13
CA THR A 18 -3.91 3.55 15.47
C THR A 18 -2.47 3.06 15.68
N GLY A 19 -1.94 3.21 16.90
CA GLY A 19 -0.66 2.63 17.32
C GLY A 19 0.56 3.31 16.70
N ARG A 20 1.66 2.56 16.53
CA ARG A 20 2.94 3.06 15.97
C ARG A 20 3.07 2.91 14.44
N LYS A 21 1.97 2.59 13.75
CA LYS A 21 1.97 2.34 12.30
C LYS A 21 2.51 3.53 11.48
N MET A 22 2.40 4.76 12.00
CA MET A 22 2.93 5.95 11.34
C MET A 22 4.45 5.86 11.09
N THR A 23 5.19 5.27 12.03
CA THR A 23 6.65 5.08 11.93
C THR A 23 7.04 3.74 11.36
N ASP A 24 6.26 2.70 11.68
CA ASP A 24 6.65 1.31 11.44
C ASP A 24 6.20 0.80 10.07
N ASN A 25 5.17 1.41 9.48
CA ASN A 25 4.70 1.01 8.16
C ASN A 25 5.52 1.70 7.07
N ILE A 26 6.18 0.90 6.23
CA ILE A 26 7.03 1.35 5.14
C ILE A 26 6.40 0.93 3.82
N TYR A 27 6.20 1.89 2.92
CA TYR A 27 5.77 1.68 1.54
C TYR A 27 6.99 1.45 0.67
N TYR A 28 7.01 0.30 0.02
CA TYR A 28 8.05 -0.08 -0.93
C TYR A 28 7.51 -0.02 -2.36
N TRP A 29 8.33 0.45 -3.28
CA TRP A 29 8.09 0.34 -4.70
C TRP A 29 9.41 0.22 -5.47
N HIS A 30 9.34 -0.33 -6.67
CA HIS A 30 10.53 -0.51 -7.51
C HIS A 30 10.45 0.41 -8.72
N THR A 31 11.53 1.14 -9.02
CA THR A 31 11.65 1.97 -10.23
C THR A 31 12.62 1.34 -11.21
N GLY A 32 12.19 0.26 -11.88
CA GLY A 32 12.96 -0.44 -12.91
C GLY A 32 12.25 -1.70 -13.41
N SER A 33 12.56 -2.13 -14.62
CA SER A 33 12.08 -3.41 -15.17
C SER A 33 12.67 -4.56 -14.36
N VAL A 34 11.89 -5.12 -13.43
CA VAL A 34 12.21 -6.40 -12.81
C VAL A 34 12.02 -7.45 -13.90
N ARG A 35 13.10 -7.81 -14.62
CA ARG A 35 13.05 -9.00 -15.47
C ARG A 35 12.79 -10.19 -14.53
N PRO A 36 11.82 -11.07 -14.83
CA PRO A 36 11.59 -12.25 -14.02
C PRO A 36 12.85 -13.11 -14.13
N ASN A 37 13.60 -13.19 -13.03
CA ASN A 37 14.86 -13.90 -13.00
C ASN A 37 14.57 -15.40 -13.11
N ARG A 38 14.92 -15.95 -14.28
CA ARG A 38 14.95 -17.38 -14.62
C ARG A 38 16.07 -18.06 -13.81
N ILE A 39 15.89 -18.20 -12.49
CA ILE A 39 16.89 -18.80 -11.58
C ILE A 39 16.76 -20.33 -11.49
N ILE A 40 15.78 -20.94 -12.16
CA ILE A 40 15.56 -22.40 -12.10
C ILE A 40 16.61 -23.21 -12.92
N GLU A 41 17.42 -22.58 -13.78
CA GLU A 41 18.43 -23.33 -14.56
C GLU A 41 19.84 -23.39 -13.93
N HIS A 42 20.11 -22.65 -12.85
CA HIS A 42 21.46 -22.60 -12.27
C HIS A 42 21.76 -23.70 -11.25
N ILE A 43 20.78 -24.53 -10.86
CA ILE A 43 21.00 -25.62 -9.91
C ILE A 43 21.62 -26.85 -10.61
N LEU A 44 21.41 -27.02 -11.92
CA LEU A 44 21.95 -28.16 -12.67
C LEU A 44 23.43 -27.98 -13.10
N PHE A 45 23.98 -26.77 -13.08
CA PHE A 45 25.37 -26.53 -13.49
C PHE A 45 26.39 -26.54 -12.33
N LYS A 46 25.92 -26.62 -11.08
CA LYS A 46 26.75 -26.55 -9.86
C LYS A 46 27.55 -27.83 -9.55
N ILE A 47 27.29 -28.95 -10.23
CA ILE A 47 28.00 -30.21 -10.00
C ILE A 47 29.29 -30.32 -10.83
N ILE A 48 29.43 -29.59 -11.95
CA ILE A 48 30.50 -29.86 -12.93
C ILE A 48 31.71 -28.91 -12.82
N VAL A 49 31.60 -27.74 -12.15
CA VAL A 49 32.65 -26.69 -12.24
C VAL A 49 33.22 -26.27 -10.88
N ASN A 50 33.31 -27.17 -9.90
CA ASN A 50 33.97 -26.88 -8.62
C ASN A 50 35.51 -27.03 -8.67
N PHE A 51 36.11 -27.08 -9.86
CA PHE A 51 37.53 -27.42 -10.00
C PHE A 51 38.42 -26.36 -10.65
N LEU A 52 37.90 -25.23 -11.13
CA LEU A 52 38.80 -24.19 -11.62
C LEU A 52 38.16 -22.81 -11.54
N LEU A 53 38.99 -21.86 -11.14
CA LEU A 53 38.83 -20.41 -11.32
C LEU A 53 38.19 -19.64 -10.15
N LEU A 54 39.03 -19.38 -9.16
CA LEU A 54 39.15 -18.05 -8.56
C LEU A 54 39.38 -17.02 -9.69
N CYS A 55 38.31 -16.42 -10.20
CA CYS A 55 38.36 -15.14 -10.89
C CYS A 55 37.50 -14.15 -10.12
N VAL A 56 38.18 -13.13 -9.63
CA VAL A 56 37.65 -11.83 -9.20
C VAL A 56 36.50 -11.41 -10.12
N PHE A 57 35.26 -11.56 -9.66
CA PHE A 57 34.17 -10.70 -10.10
C PHE A 57 34.03 -9.61 -9.04
N PRO A 58 34.53 -8.39 -9.30
CA PRO A 58 34.36 -7.28 -8.39
C PRO A 58 32.87 -6.91 -8.37
N ASN A 59 32.38 -6.59 -7.17
CA ASN A 59 31.16 -5.83 -6.90
C ASN A 59 29.94 -6.23 -7.74
N ASN A 60 29.11 -7.09 -7.16
CA ASN A 60 27.73 -7.24 -7.57
C ASN A 60 27.00 -5.91 -7.37
N MET A 61 27.08 -5.04 -8.37
CA MET A 61 26.38 -3.77 -8.46
C MET A 61 24.93 -4.07 -8.83
N TYR A 62 24.17 -4.61 -7.87
CA TYR A 62 22.72 -4.53 -7.94
C TYR A 62 22.35 -3.06 -7.78
N VAL A 63 22.10 -2.38 -8.90
CA VAL A 63 21.58 -1.02 -8.88
C VAL A 63 20.22 -1.08 -8.18
N SER A 64 20.22 -0.57 -6.96
CA SER A 64 19.12 -0.55 -6.02
C SER A 64 18.01 0.35 -6.53
N HIS A 65 17.05 -0.23 -7.25
CA HIS A 65 15.82 0.44 -7.68
C HIS A 65 14.67 0.30 -6.66
N LEU A 66 14.92 -0.30 -5.49
CA LEU A 66 13.97 -0.34 -4.38
C LEU A 66 13.93 1.04 -3.74
N LYS A 67 12.76 1.67 -3.79
CA LYS A 67 12.46 2.91 -3.08
C LYS A 67 11.55 2.59 -1.91
N GLU A 68 11.88 3.21 -0.78
CA GLU A 68 11.12 3.11 0.44
C GLU A 68 10.64 4.48 0.89
N ARG A 69 9.48 4.51 1.55
CA ARG A 69 8.96 5.71 2.21
C ARG A 69 8.14 5.29 3.42
N ARG A 70 8.35 5.94 4.56
CA ARG A 70 7.53 5.68 5.76
C ARG A 70 6.12 6.23 5.57
N LEU A 71 5.15 5.65 6.27
CA LEU A 71 3.77 6.11 6.22
C LEU A 71 3.65 7.58 6.63
N LYS A 72 4.40 8.02 7.65
CA LYS A 72 4.49 9.44 8.04
C LYS A 72 4.81 10.36 6.85
N ASP A 73 5.89 10.05 6.14
CA ASP A 73 6.37 10.88 5.03
C ASP A 73 5.41 10.81 3.83
N GLN A 74 4.75 9.65 3.63
CA GLN A 74 3.73 9.49 2.60
C GLN A 74 2.49 10.31 2.91
N MET A 75 2.03 10.34 4.16
CA MET A 75 0.89 11.15 4.61
C MET A 75 1.15 12.65 4.47
N GLU A 76 2.38 13.10 4.70
CA GLU A 76 2.77 14.50 4.50
C GLU A 76 2.81 14.88 3.02
N LYS A 77 3.33 13.99 2.17
CA LYS A 77 3.43 14.24 0.73
C LYS A 77 2.08 14.17 0.03
N ASP A 78 1.38 13.06 0.22
CA ASP A 78 0.12 12.77 -0.46
C ASP A 78 -0.71 11.75 0.36
N PRO A 79 -1.61 12.24 1.23
CA PRO A 79 -2.48 11.40 2.04
C PRO A 79 -3.56 10.70 1.20
N ILE A 80 -3.91 11.22 0.02
CA ILE A 80 -4.91 10.62 -0.87
C ILE A 80 -4.42 9.25 -1.35
N GLU A 81 -3.16 9.20 -1.79
CA GLU A 81 -2.54 7.97 -2.30
C GLU A 81 -2.45 6.85 -1.24
N VAL A 82 -2.35 7.21 0.06
CA VAL A 82 -2.34 6.23 1.16
C VAL A 82 -3.66 5.46 1.20
N ILE A 83 -4.78 6.20 1.18
CA ILE A 83 -6.13 5.63 1.24
C ILE A 83 -6.44 4.91 -0.07
N HIS A 84 -6.08 5.50 -1.21
CA HIS A 84 -6.27 4.91 -2.52
C HIS A 84 -5.62 3.52 -2.61
N LYS A 85 -4.33 3.40 -2.22
CA LYS A 85 -3.63 2.11 -2.17
C LYS A 85 -4.26 1.12 -1.20
N ALA A 86 -4.78 1.60 -0.06
CA ALA A 86 -5.42 0.73 0.91
C ALA A 86 -6.70 0.12 0.32
N VAL A 87 -7.57 0.93 -0.27
CA VAL A 87 -8.83 0.46 -0.88
C VAL A 87 -8.56 -0.44 -2.08
N LEU A 88 -7.65 -0.04 -2.97
CA LEU A 88 -7.26 -0.84 -4.13
C LEU A 88 -6.82 -2.25 -3.73
N ARG A 89 -6.07 -2.38 -2.62
CA ARG A 89 -5.61 -3.68 -2.10
C ARG A 89 -6.70 -4.48 -1.40
N MET A 90 -7.82 -3.87 -1.04
CA MET A 90 -8.99 -4.55 -0.47
C MET A 90 -9.96 -5.05 -1.56
N LEU A 91 -9.92 -4.46 -2.75
CA LEU A 91 -10.75 -4.88 -3.88
C LEU A 91 -10.31 -6.24 -4.44
N PRO A 92 -11.25 -7.04 -4.96
CA PRO A 92 -10.93 -8.32 -5.59
C PRO A 92 -10.14 -8.08 -6.88
N ARG A 93 -8.99 -8.77 -7.00
CA ARG A 93 -8.09 -8.64 -8.15
C ARG A 93 -8.66 -9.35 -9.39
N ASN A 94 -9.50 -8.64 -10.13
CA ASN A 94 -10.10 -9.07 -11.40
C ASN A 94 -9.99 -7.96 -12.46
N ARG A 95 -10.46 -8.21 -13.69
CA ARG A 95 -10.42 -7.23 -14.80
C ARG A 95 -11.21 -5.95 -14.52
N LEU A 96 -12.19 -6.01 -13.60
CA LEU A 96 -13.03 -4.88 -13.22
C LEU A 96 -12.45 -4.09 -12.03
N CYS A 97 -11.33 -4.53 -11.46
CA CYS A 97 -10.67 -3.86 -10.33
C CYS A 97 -10.37 -2.40 -10.68
N ASP A 98 -9.78 -2.16 -11.85
CA ASP A 98 -9.42 -0.82 -12.32
C ASP A 98 -10.66 0.04 -12.60
N GLU A 99 -11.76 -0.55 -13.06
CA GLU A 99 -13.02 0.16 -13.27
C GLU A 99 -13.67 0.57 -11.94
N ARG A 100 -13.65 -0.30 -10.94
CA ARG A 100 -14.14 0.01 -9.58
C ARG A 100 -13.29 1.07 -8.89
N ASP A 101 -11.98 0.99 -9.06
CA ASP A 101 -11.03 1.97 -8.52
C ASP A 101 -11.30 3.38 -9.07
N ARG A 102 -11.60 3.51 -10.37
CA ARG A 102 -11.98 4.79 -11.00
C ARG A 102 -13.27 5.42 -10.43
N MET A 103 -14.13 4.64 -9.78
CA MET A 103 -15.35 5.13 -9.14
C MET A 103 -15.10 5.68 -7.74
N LEU A 104 -13.92 5.44 -7.14
CA LEU A 104 -13.53 6.01 -5.86
C LEU A 104 -12.92 7.39 -6.06
N ARG A 105 -13.45 8.41 -5.37
CA ARG A 105 -12.89 9.75 -5.37
C ARG A 105 -12.55 10.18 -3.96
N ILE A 106 -11.33 10.63 -3.74
CA ILE A 106 -10.82 10.98 -2.42
C ILE A 106 -10.31 12.42 -2.47
N PHE A 107 -10.74 13.23 -1.52
CA PHE A 107 -10.34 14.62 -1.37
C PHE A 107 -9.62 14.82 -0.03
N SER A 108 -8.61 15.68 -0.03
CA SER A 108 -7.82 15.98 1.17
C SER A 108 -8.59 16.82 2.18
N GLY A 109 -9.50 17.69 1.70
CA GLY A 109 -10.36 18.54 2.52
C GLY A 109 -11.84 18.17 2.37
N SER A 110 -12.69 19.09 2.82
CA SER A 110 -14.14 18.91 2.86
C SER A 110 -14.84 19.31 1.55
N ASP A 111 -14.14 20.03 0.68
CA ASP A 111 -14.69 20.54 -0.56
C ASP A 111 -14.56 19.54 -1.72
N HIS A 112 -15.57 19.48 -2.59
CA HIS A 112 -15.60 18.59 -3.75
C HIS A 112 -16.42 19.19 -4.91
N PRO A 113 -16.05 18.96 -6.19
CA PRO A 113 -16.69 19.65 -7.32
C PRO A 113 -18.12 19.20 -7.64
N TYR A 114 -18.61 18.11 -7.05
CA TYR A 114 -19.84 17.43 -7.49
C TYR A 114 -21.15 17.92 -6.84
N HIS A 115 -21.27 19.20 -6.52
CA HIS A 115 -22.45 19.72 -5.80
C HIS A 115 -23.79 19.56 -6.55
N ASP A 116 -23.74 19.30 -7.86
CA ASP A 116 -24.89 19.12 -8.75
C ASP A 116 -25.60 17.77 -8.57
N ARG A 117 -24.97 16.80 -7.90
CA ARG A 117 -25.48 15.44 -7.76
C ARG A 117 -26.02 15.19 -6.35
N PRO A 118 -27.16 14.50 -6.20
CA PRO A 118 -27.62 14.10 -4.89
C PRO A 118 -26.67 13.06 -4.28
N PHE A 119 -26.19 13.33 -3.08
CA PHE A 119 -25.39 12.38 -2.29
C PHE A 119 -26.16 11.86 -1.10
N GLU A 120 -26.09 10.56 -0.90
CA GLU A 120 -26.54 9.93 0.34
C GLU A 120 -25.35 9.87 1.31
N PRO A 121 -25.39 10.58 2.46
CA PRO A 121 -24.32 10.51 3.43
C PRO A 121 -24.27 9.10 4.02
N PHE A 122 -23.15 8.41 3.81
CA PHE A 122 -22.96 7.08 4.36
C PHE A 122 -22.57 7.14 5.83
N VAL A 123 -23.43 6.60 6.69
CA VAL A 123 -23.13 6.43 8.11
C VAL A 123 -22.59 5.02 8.32
N MET A 124 -21.34 4.94 8.79
CA MET A 124 -20.76 3.66 9.20
C MET A 124 -21.67 3.00 10.25
N PRO A 125 -21.99 1.70 10.12
CA PRO A 125 -22.78 1.02 11.14
C PRO A 125 -22.07 1.11 12.49
N ALA A 126 -22.85 1.12 13.57
CA ALA A 126 -22.29 1.12 14.91
C ALA A 126 -21.40 -0.12 15.11
N TRP A 127 -20.12 0.11 15.35
CA TRP A 127 -19.16 -0.94 15.68
C TRP A 127 -19.40 -1.33 17.14
N GLN A 128 -19.56 -2.62 17.41
CA GLN A 128 -19.60 -3.10 18.79
C GLN A 128 -18.26 -2.77 19.44
N VAL A 129 -18.27 -1.91 20.46
CA VAL A 129 -17.06 -1.45 21.15
C VAL A 129 -16.34 -2.67 21.71
N ARG A 130 -15.13 -2.96 21.19
CA ARG A 130 -14.26 -3.96 21.81
C ARG A 130 -13.87 -3.41 23.17
N GLU A 131 -14.03 -4.20 24.23
CA GLU A 131 -13.63 -3.81 25.59
C GLU A 131 -12.26 -3.13 25.56
N MET A 132 -12.19 -1.96 26.21
CA MET A 132 -10.92 -1.27 26.37
C MET A 132 -10.00 -2.21 27.15
N ARG A 133 -8.89 -2.63 26.53
CA ARG A 133 -7.82 -3.29 27.27
C ARG A 133 -7.34 -2.29 28.30
N GLY A 134 -7.61 -2.55 29.58
CA GLY A 134 -7.15 -1.72 30.69
C GLY A 134 -5.66 -1.46 30.55
N HIS A 135 -5.26 -0.20 30.66
CA HIS A 135 -3.85 0.14 30.83
C HIS A 135 -3.41 -0.51 32.14
N VAL A 136 -2.58 -1.54 32.07
CA VAL A 136 -1.99 -2.16 33.26
C VAL A 136 -1.04 -1.11 33.83
N GLN A 137 -1.54 -0.26 34.72
CA GLN A 137 -0.67 0.56 35.56
C GLN A 137 0.17 -0.42 36.36
N GLY A 138 1.49 -0.34 36.17
CA GLY A 138 2.46 -1.19 36.84
C GLY A 138 2.20 -1.17 38.34
N VAL A 139 1.98 -2.35 38.90
CA VAL A 139 1.96 -2.59 40.33
C VAL A 139 3.38 -2.30 40.82
N HIS A 140 3.51 -1.23 41.61
CA HIS A 140 4.69 -0.97 42.44
C HIS A 140 4.70 -1.90 43.66
#